data_AF-A0A2S7CBT7-F1
#
_entry.id   AF-A0A2S7CBT7-F1
#
_cell.length_a   1.000
_cell.length_b   1.000
_cell.length_c   1.000
_cell.angle_alpha   90.00
_cell.angle_beta   90.00
_cell.angle_gamma   90.00
#
_symmetry.space_group_name_H-M   'P 1'
#
loop_
_entity.id
_entity.type
_entity.pdbx_description
1 polymer ?
#
loop_
_entity_poly.entity_id
_entity_poly.type
_entity_poly.pdbx_seq_one_letter_code
_entity_poly.pdbx_strand_id
1 'polypeptide(L)'
;MNERSLEYFVIPELSRILSPFCKSVVPIFFWKTREGGKMSSKVNGGKAVKIIAVFARRPKLTDDPMIIEGKINHEIVRFAQKAHSYGIPTIAAFCAARSLFELKTESIRWISLMDEDPNEDVFFFERSSKHELLKSDGSPISTISTELLANHLLSKTDAIAFNHGVEAMSDLRHELSDYQFFMGGFGSTYKPVYLLIEQ
;
A
#
# COMPACT_ATOMS: atom_id res chain seq x y z
N MET A 1 0.10 -9.56 -16.77
CA MET A 1 1.20 -10.03 -15.90
C MET A 1 1.36 -9.01 -14.79
N ASN A 2 1.47 -9.42 -13.52
CA ASN A 2 1.59 -8.47 -12.41
C ASN A 2 2.92 -8.72 -11.71
N GLU A 3 3.80 -7.74 -11.72
CA GLU A 3 5.15 -7.90 -11.19
C GLU A 3 5.14 -7.55 -9.69
N ARG A 4 5.62 -8.44 -8.81
CA ARG A 4 5.42 -8.35 -7.35
C ARG A 4 6.67 -8.44 -6.47
N SER A 5 7.84 -8.20 -7.04
CA SER A 5 9.11 -8.45 -6.36
C SER A 5 9.29 -7.63 -5.06
N LEU A 6 8.85 -6.37 -5.05
CA LEU A 6 8.98 -5.53 -3.88
C LEU A 6 7.97 -5.90 -2.78
N GLU A 7 6.79 -6.38 -3.14
CA GLU A 7 5.79 -6.88 -2.18
C GLU A 7 6.31 -8.07 -1.39
N TYR A 8 7.05 -8.98 -2.03
CA TYR A 8 7.69 -10.11 -1.32
C TYR A 8 8.75 -9.67 -0.30
N PHE A 9 9.20 -8.43 -0.36
CA PHE A 9 10.14 -7.84 0.59
C PHE A 9 9.43 -7.00 1.66
N VAL A 10 8.54 -6.10 1.24
CA VAL A 10 7.84 -5.14 2.09
C VAL A 10 6.78 -5.81 2.99
N ILE A 11 6.01 -6.75 2.46
CA ILE A 11 4.87 -7.32 3.19
C ILE A 11 5.29 -8.19 4.38
N PRO A 12 6.33 -9.03 4.29
CA PRO A 12 6.87 -9.72 5.48
C PRO A 12 7.34 -8.74 6.55
N GLU A 13 8.01 -7.66 6.17
CA GLU A 13 8.50 -6.66 7.13
C GLU A 13 7.35 -5.91 7.81
N LEU A 14 6.34 -5.48 7.05
CA LEU A 14 5.15 -4.86 7.64
C LEU A 14 4.41 -5.82 8.57
N SER A 15 4.29 -7.09 8.19
CA SER A 15 3.68 -8.11 9.05
C SER A 15 4.46 -8.27 10.35
N ARG A 16 5.80 -8.30 10.28
CA ARG A 16 6.69 -8.34 11.45
C ARG A 16 6.50 -7.12 12.37
N ILE A 17 6.35 -5.92 11.80
CA ILE A 17 6.10 -4.67 12.54
C ILE A 17 4.75 -4.70 13.28
N LEU A 18 3.71 -5.25 12.64
CA LEU A 18 2.35 -5.27 13.20
C LEU A 18 2.09 -6.41 14.19
N SER A 19 2.77 -7.56 14.01
CA SER A 19 2.50 -8.80 14.75
C SER A 19 2.55 -8.66 16.29
N PRO A 20 3.45 -7.87 16.90
CA PRO A 20 3.47 -7.69 18.36
C PRO A 20 2.20 -7.05 18.94
N PHE A 21 1.38 -6.39 18.10
CA PHE A 21 0.19 -5.63 18.51
C PHE A 21 -1.13 -6.32 18.14
N CYS A 22 -1.06 -7.49 17.49
CA CYS A 22 -2.21 -8.15 16.89
C CYS A 22 -2.18 -9.65 17.22
N LYS A 23 -3.35 -10.26 17.38
CA LYS A 23 -3.45 -11.72 17.50
C LYS A 23 -3.07 -12.42 16.19
N SER A 24 -3.43 -11.84 15.04
CA SER A 24 -3.09 -12.37 13.72
C SER A 24 -3.02 -11.28 12.67
N VAL A 25 -2.08 -11.42 11.73
CA VAL A 25 -1.91 -10.54 10.56
C VAL A 25 -1.81 -11.43 9.32
N VAL A 26 -2.80 -11.33 8.43
CA VAL A 26 -2.90 -12.16 7.22
C VAL A 26 -2.84 -11.27 5.98
N PRO A 27 -1.71 -11.23 5.26
CA PRO A 27 -1.64 -10.54 3.99
C PRO A 27 -2.39 -11.31 2.91
N ILE A 28 -3.23 -10.62 2.14
CA ILE A 28 -3.99 -11.17 1.04
C ILE A 28 -3.85 -10.31 -0.22
N PHE A 29 -3.83 -11.00 -1.35
CA PHE A 29 -4.05 -10.38 -2.63
C PHE A 29 -5.51 -10.57 -3.04
N PHE A 30 -6.35 -9.59 -2.73
CA PHE A 30 -7.79 -9.78 -2.74
C PHE A 30 -8.36 -10.13 -4.12
N TRP A 31 -9.08 -11.24 -4.15
CA TRP A 31 -9.90 -11.71 -5.24
C TRP A 31 -11.27 -12.11 -4.70
N LYS A 32 -12.30 -11.30 -4.97
CA LYS A 32 -13.65 -11.48 -4.40
C LYS A 32 -14.17 -12.92 -4.43
N THR A 33 -14.00 -13.66 -5.53
CA THR A 33 -14.48 -15.05 -5.61
C THR A 33 -13.71 -16.07 -4.77
N ARG A 34 -12.47 -15.77 -4.35
CA ARG A 34 -11.65 -16.65 -3.50
C ARG A 34 -11.78 -16.25 -2.03
N GLU A 35 -11.50 -15.00 -1.70
CA GLU A 35 -11.47 -14.54 -0.30
C GLU A 35 -12.85 -14.03 0.18
N GLY A 36 -13.77 -13.71 -0.73
CA GLY A 36 -15.13 -13.23 -0.44
C GLY A 36 -16.25 -14.16 -0.94
N GLY A 37 -15.92 -15.39 -1.32
CA GLY A 37 -16.90 -16.38 -1.78
C GLY A 37 -17.79 -16.88 -0.64
N LYS A 38 -18.90 -17.56 -0.99
CA LYS A 38 -19.91 -18.07 -0.02
C LYS A 38 -19.29 -18.84 1.15
N MET A 39 -18.28 -19.68 0.88
CA MET A 39 -17.60 -20.45 1.92
C MET A 39 -16.77 -19.58 2.86
N SER A 40 -16.01 -18.62 2.31
CA SER A 40 -15.24 -17.67 3.13
C SER A 40 -16.16 -16.81 3.99
N SER A 41 -17.24 -16.27 3.40
CA SER A 41 -18.26 -15.51 4.15
C SER A 41 -18.95 -16.34 5.23
N LYS A 42 -19.17 -17.64 5.02
CA LYS A 42 -19.75 -18.51 6.05
C LYS A 42 -18.78 -18.75 7.21
N VAL A 43 -17.50 -18.91 6.93
CA VAL A 43 -16.46 -19.17 7.95
C VAL A 43 -16.10 -17.89 8.72
N ASN A 44 -16.03 -16.75 8.03
CA ASN A 44 -15.51 -15.50 8.58
C ASN A 44 -16.58 -14.43 8.83
N GLY A 45 -17.83 -14.62 8.37
CA GLY A 45 -18.85 -13.58 8.38
C GLY A 45 -19.26 -13.07 9.76
N GLY A 46 -19.04 -13.87 10.81
CA GLY A 46 -19.25 -13.43 12.20
C GLY A 46 -18.06 -12.71 12.82
N LYS A 47 -16.95 -12.55 12.10
CA LYS A 47 -15.73 -11.90 12.59
C LYS A 47 -15.71 -10.42 12.25
N ALA A 48 -15.24 -9.61 13.19
CA ALA A 48 -14.75 -8.27 12.91
C ALA A 48 -13.25 -8.34 12.60
N VAL A 49 -12.82 -7.61 11.57
CA VAL A 49 -11.43 -7.54 11.14
C VAL A 49 -11.04 -6.09 10.92
N LYS A 50 -9.78 -5.77 11.19
CA LYS A 50 -9.16 -4.52 10.74
C LYS A 50 -8.48 -4.76 9.40
N ILE A 51 -8.47 -3.77 8.52
CA ILE A 51 -7.89 -3.90 7.18
C ILE A 51 -6.92 -2.73 6.94
N ILE A 52 -5.73 -3.04 6.44
CA ILE A 52 -4.76 -2.05 5.95
C ILE A 52 -4.48 -2.35 4.48
N ALA A 53 -4.41 -1.33 3.63
CA ALA A 53 -4.01 -1.48 2.23
C ALA A 53 -2.58 -0.96 2.00
N VAL A 54 -1.80 -1.69 1.21
CA VAL A 54 -0.38 -1.38 0.97
C VAL A 54 -0.05 -1.42 -0.51
N PHE A 55 0.56 -0.35 -1.00
CA PHE A 55 1.13 -0.28 -2.35
C PHE A 55 2.65 -0.24 -2.30
N ALA A 56 3.31 -1.33 -2.72
CA ALA A 56 4.74 -1.29 -2.95
C ALA A 56 5.05 -0.50 -4.24
N ARG A 57 5.93 0.49 -4.15
CA ARG A 57 6.35 1.37 -5.24
C ARG A 57 7.82 1.15 -5.53
N ARG A 58 8.10 0.81 -6.79
CA ARG A 58 9.45 0.47 -7.22
C ARG A 58 10.26 1.71 -7.58
N PRO A 59 11.57 1.68 -7.32
CA PRO A 59 12.47 2.71 -7.81
C PRO A 59 12.55 2.68 -9.35
N LYS A 60 12.72 3.86 -9.93
CA LYS A 60 13.20 4.05 -11.29
C LYS A 60 14.64 4.51 -11.23
N LEU A 61 15.49 3.85 -12.01
CA LEU A 61 16.90 4.19 -12.08
C LEU A 61 17.10 5.26 -13.15
N THR A 62 17.93 6.24 -12.81
CA THR A 62 18.42 7.28 -13.72
C THR A 62 19.88 7.04 -14.06
N ASP A 63 20.35 7.75 -15.09
CA ASP A 63 21.78 7.79 -15.47
C ASP A 63 22.64 8.39 -14.35
N ASP A 64 22.07 9.28 -13.53
CA ASP A 64 22.73 9.76 -12.31
C ASP A 64 22.76 8.63 -11.25
N PRO A 65 23.95 8.15 -10.83
CA PRO A 65 24.07 7.10 -9.82
C PRO A 65 23.60 7.54 -8.42
N MET A 66 23.50 8.85 -8.16
CA MET A 66 23.12 9.41 -6.86
C MET A 66 21.62 9.59 -6.67
N ILE A 67 20.84 9.44 -7.75
CA ILE A 67 19.40 9.67 -7.76
C ILE A 67 18.68 8.34 -7.98
N ILE A 68 17.67 8.10 -7.14
CA ILE A 68 16.71 7.02 -7.31
C ILE A 68 15.32 7.64 -7.27
N GLU A 69 14.58 7.50 -8.36
CA GLU A 69 13.26 8.14 -8.51
C GLU A 69 12.13 7.19 -8.09
N GLY A 70 11.03 7.79 -7.66
CA GLY A 70 9.78 7.12 -7.36
C GLY A 70 8.59 7.88 -7.93
N LYS A 71 7.50 7.14 -8.13
CA LYS A 71 6.22 7.70 -8.56
C LYS A 71 5.07 7.04 -7.82
N ILE A 72 4.20 7.85 -7.23
CA ILE A 72 2.87 7.44 -6.79
C ILE A 72 1.88 8.00 -7.82
N ASN A 73 1.13 7.11 -8.45
CA ASN A 73 0.08 7.52 -9.37
C ASN A 73 -1.09 8.13 -8.61
N HIS A 74 -1.70 9.17 -9.14
CA HIS A 74 -2.85 9.86 -8.54
C HIS A 74 -4.03 8.90 -8.24
N GLU A 75 -4.24 7.85 -9.04
CA GLU A 75 -5.19 6.75 -8.78
C GLU A 75 -4.99 6.09 -7.40
N ILE A 76 -3.72 5.95 -6.96
CA ILE A 76 -3.38 5.37 -5.65
C ILE A 76 -3.73 6.35 -4.52
N VAL A 77 -3.58 7.65 -4.76
CA VAL A 77 -3.97 8.70 -3.81
C VAL A 77 -5.49 8.75 -3.66
N ARG A 78 -6.25 8.74 -4.77
CA ARG A 78 -7.72 8.62 -4.74
C ARG A 78 -8.17 7.35 -4.02
N PHE A 79 -7.56 6.22 -4.35
CA PHE A 79 -7.81 4.97 -3.64
C PHE A 79 -7.62 5.15 -2.14
N ALA A 80 -6.52 5.76 -1.69
CA ALA A 80 -6.21 5.92 -0.28
C ALA A 80 -7.26 6.78 0.44
N GLN A 81 -7.69 7.89 -0.18
CA GLN A 81 -8.74 8.75 0.35
C GLN A 81 -10.09 8.03 0.42
N LYS A 82 -10.45 7.29 -0.62
CA LYS A 82 -11.68 6.49 -0.62
C LYS A 82 -11.62 5.36 0.40
N ALA A 83 -10.50 4.66 0.52
CA ALA A 83 -10.27 3.59 1.48
C ALA A 83 -10.37 4.10 2.93
N HIS A 84 -9.87 5.31 3.18
CA HIS A 84 -10.00 5.96 4.48
C HIS A 84 -11.47 6.15 4.89
N SER A 85 -12.38 6.47 3.95
CA SER A 85 -13.81 6.57 4.24
C SER A 85 -14.47 5.23 4.64
N TYR A 86 -13.80 4.11 4.37
CA TYR A 86 -14.21 2.77 4.83
C TYR A 86 -13.48 2.31 6.11
N GLY A 87 -12.69 3.19 6.75
CA GLY A 87 -11.86 2.82 7.90
C GLY A 87 -10.63 1.98 7.53
N ILE A 88 -10.21 2.02 6.25
CA ILE A 88 -9.07 1.25 5.71
C ILE A 88 -7.91 2.22 5.44
N PRO A 89 -6.96 2.39 6.38
CA PRO A 89 -5.77 3.18 6.12
C PRO A 89 -4.93 2.54 5.01
N THR A 90 -4.40 3.40 4.15
CA THR A 90 -3.60 3.00 3.00
C THR A 90 -2.24 3.67 3.07
N ILE A 91 -1.19 2.91 2.79
CA ILE A 91 0.19 3.42 2.72
C ILE A 91 0.87 2.98 1.43
N ALA A 92 1.84 3.77 0.99
CA ALA A 92 2.82 3.33 0.01
C ALA A 92 4.12 2.93 0.71
N ALA A 93 4.81 1.94 0.15
CA ALA A 93 6.13 1.54 0.60
C ALA A 93 7.11 1.68 -0.56
N PHE A 94 8.21 2.37 -0.34
CA PHE A 94 9.24 2.61 -1.33
C PHE A 94 10.60 2.19 -0.80
N CYS A 95 11.40 1.50 -1.60
CA CYS A 95 12.79 1.19 -1.26
C CYS A 95 13.71 1.78 -2.31
N ALA A 96 14.54 2.74 -1.92
CA ALA A 96 15.61 3.23 -2.77
C ALA A 96 16.72 2.18 -2.87
N ALA A 97 16.71 1.41 -3.96
CA ALA A 97 17.73 0.41 -4.26
C ALA A 97 18.03 0.43 -5.77
N ARG A 98 19.30 0.25 -6.14
CA ARG A 98 19.71 0.16 -7.56
C ARG A 98 19.65 -1.26 -8.08
N SER A 99 19.58 -2.24 -7.19
CA SER A 99 19.45 -3.66 -7.49
C SER A 99 18.48 -4.36 -6.54
N LEU A 100 17.82 -5.43 -7.00
CA LEU A 100 16.99 -6.28 -6.14
C LEU A 100 17.78 -6.89 -4.98
N PHE A 101 19.09 -7.09 -5.17
CA PHE A 101 19.99 -7.63 -4.14
C PHE A 101 20.47 -6.58 -3.13
N GLU A 102 20.14 -5.31 -3.35
CA GLU A 102 20.45 -4.19 -2.43
C GLU A 102 19.25 -3.83 -1.55
N LEU A 103 18.13 -4.55 -1.65
CA LEU A 103 16.96 -4.31 -0.81
C LEU A 103 17.29 -4.61 0.66
N LYS A 104 17.12 -3.60 1.51
CA LYS A 104 17.29 -3.69 2.96
C LYS A 104 16.11 -3.05 3.68
N THR A 105 15.77 -3.56 4.86
CA THR A 105 14.52 -3.18 5.54
C THR A 105 14.60 -1.75 6.07
N GLU A 106 15.79 -1.30 6.48
CA GLU A 106 16.09 0.08 6.85
C GLU A 106 15.93 1.09 5.69
N SER A 107 15.95 0.60 4.45
CA SER A 107 15.74 1.42 3.25
C SER A 107 14.26 1.58 2.90
N ILE A 108 13.35 0.90 3.62
CA ILE A 108 11.92 1.07 3.38
C ILE A 108 11.50 2.45 3.88
N ARG A 109 10.82 3.19 3.02
CA ARG A 109 10.12 4.44 3.32
C ARG A 109 8.63 4.15 3.29
N TRP A 110 7.97 4.32 4.43
CA TRP A 110 6.52 4.20 4.56
C TRP A 110 5.91 5.57 4.30
N ILE A 111 5.32 5.74 3.12
CA ILE A 111 4.81 7.02 2.64
C ILE A 111 3.33 7.16 3.02
N SER A 112 3.00 8.27 3.68
CA SER A 112 1.62 8.71 3.88
C SER A 112 1.05 9.18 2.54
N LEU A 113 -0.17 8.77 2.22
CA LEU A 113 -0.87 9.17 1.00
C LEU A 113 -1.95 10.23 1.25
N MET A 114 -2.23 10.54 2.52
CA MET A 114 -3.36 11.39 2.90
C MET A 114 -3.09 12.88 2.66
N ASP A 115 -1.82 13.26 2.56
CA ASP A 115 -1.39 14.65 2.41
C ASP A 115 -1.20 15.05 0.92
N GLU A 116 -1.45 14.12 0.00
CA GLU A 116 -1.19 14.27 -1.43
C GLU A 116 -2.46 14.61 -2.23
N ASP A 117 -2.31 15.32 -3.35
CA ASP A 117 -3.43 15.68 -4.24
C ASP A 117 -3.93 14.45 -5.02
N PRO A 118 -5.23 14.10 -4.95
CA PRO A 118 -5.81 12.97 -5.68
C PRO A 118 -5.84 13.14 -7.20
N ASN A 119 -5.57 14.34 -7.72
CA ASN A 119 -5.63 14.65 -9.15
C ASN A 119 -4.25 14.72 -9.81
N GLU A 120 -3.17 14.63 -9.03
CA GLU A 120 -1.80 14.78 -9.53
C GLU A 120 -0.93 13.58 -9.20
N ASP A 121 -0.08 13.19 -10.15
CA ASP A 121 0.93 12.18 -9.91
C ASP A 121 2.03 12.75 -9.02
N VAL A 122 2.40 12.02 -7.97
CA VAL A 122 3.49 12.42 -7.08
C VAL A 122 4.81 11.84 -7.59
N PHE A 123 5.69 12.72 -8.06
CA PHE A 123 7.06 12.37 -8.45
C PHE A 123 8.03 12.75 -7.33
N PHE A 124 8.95 11.85 -7.02
CA PHE A 124 9.93 12.08 -5.97
C PHE A 124 11.23 11.37 -6.24
N PHE A 125 12.26 11.72 -5.49
CA PHE A 125 13.56 11.08 -5.54
C PHE A 125 14.17 10.98 -4.14
N GLU A 126 15.00 9.95 -3.95
CA GLU A 126 15.95 9.87 -2.85
C GLU A 126 17.34 10.21 -3.40
N ARG A 127 18.03 11.14 -2.75
CA ARG A 127 19.46 11.30 -2.95
C ARG A 127 20.17 10.37 -1.96
N SER A 128 21.00 9.47 -2.49
CA SER A 128 21.61 8.34 -1.77
C SER A 128 22.32 8.67 -0.44
N SER A 129 22.63 9.94 -0.17
CA SER A 129 23.32 10.40 1.04
C SER A 129 22.42 10.96 2.15
N LYS A 130 21.14 11.27 1.87
CA LYS A 130 20.27 11.98 2.84
C LYS A 130 19.08 11.18 3.35
N HIS A 131 18.79 10.04 2.75
CA HIS A 131 17.67 9.16 3.12
C HIS A 131 16.27 9.80 3.13
N GLU A 132 16.17 11.02 2.60
CA GLU A 132 14.96 11.83 2.53
C GLU A 132 14.37 11.75 1.13
N LEU A 133 13.04 11.59 1.07
CA LEU A 133 12.30 11.63 -0.18
C LEU A 133 11.85 13.06 -0.47
N LEU A 134 12.27 13.60 -1.61
CA LEU A 134 11.96 14.96 -2.04
C LEU A 134 11.17 14.95 -3.33
N LYS A 135 10.19 15.86 -3.43
CA LYS A 135 9.49 16.18 -4.68
C LYS A 135 10.37 17.07 -5.56
N SER A 136 9.96 17.26 -6.81
CA SER A 136 10.70 18.09 -7.79
C SER A 136 10.84 19.55 -7.36
N ASP A 137 9.89 20.09 -6.60
CA ASP A 137 9.91 21.43 -6.02
C ASP A 137 10.79 21.54 -4.75
N GLY A 138 11.40 20.43 -4.31
CA GLY A 138 12.22 20.34 -3.11
C GLY A 138 11.44 20.14 -1.81
N SER A 139 10.10 20.07 -1.86
CA SER A 139 9.29 19.75 -0.69
C SER A 139 9.46 18.28 -0.28
N PRO A 140 9.43 17.95 1.02
CA PRO A 140 9.55 16.57 1.48
C PRO A 140 8.26 15.78 1.23
N ILE A 141 8.39 14.47 1.00
CA ILE A 141 7.26 13.54 1.10
C ILE A 141 7.04 13.14 2.55
N SER A 142 5.77 13.17 2.97
CA SER A 142 5.33 12.70 4.29
C SER A 142 5.64 11.21 4.45
N THR A 143 6.54 10.88 5.38
CA THR A 143 6.91 9.51 5.72
C THR A 143 6.64 9.21 7.19
N ILE A 144 6.36 7.95 7.48
CA ILE A 144 6.12 7.42 8.82
C ILE A 144 7.33 6.58 9.20
N SER A 145 7.91 6.84 10.38
CA SER A 145 9.03 6.04 10.86
C SER A 145 8.57 4.61 11.18
N THR A 146 9.47 3.64 11.01
CA THR A 146 9.18 2.22 11.25
C THR A 146 8.69 1.97 12.69
N GLU A 147 9.22 2.72 13.67
CA GLU A 147 8.89 2.60 15.09
C GLU A 147 7.45 3.07 15.39
N LEU A 148 6.96 4.07 14.65
CA LEU A 148 5.62 4.63 14.84
C LEU A 148 4.57 3.96 13.95
N LEU A 149 5.00 3.19 12.95
CA LEU A 149 4.13 2.68 11.88
C LEU A 149 2.96 1.85 12.41
N ALA A 150 3.22 0.90 13.31
CA ALA A 150 2.17 0.03 13.85
C ALA A 150 1.08 0.84 14.56
N ASN A 151 1.49 1.74 15.47
CA ASN A 151 0.55 2.60 16.21
C ASN A 151 -0.18 3.56 15.26
N HIS A 152 0.51 4.14 14.29
CA HIS A 152 -0.08 5.04 13.31
C HIS A 152 -1.17 4.36 12.47
N LEU A 153 -0.92 3.15 11.98
CA LEU A 153 -1.88 2.41 11.18
C LEU A 153 -3.04 1.88 12.04
N LEU A 154 -2.73 1.23 13.17
CA LEU A 154 -3.74 0.59 14.00
C LEU A 154 -4.68 1.58 14.68
N SER A 155 -4.24 2.81 14.96
CA SER A 155 -5.11 3.88 15.48
C SER A 155 -6.07 4.45 14.43
N LYS A 156 -5.79 4.24 13.14
CA LYS A 156 -6.62 4.69 12.01
C LYS A 156 -7.43 3.56 11.36
N THR A 157 -7.42 2.37 11.95
CA THR A 157 -8.19 1.21 11.47
C THR A 157 -9.43 1.01 12.32
N ASP A 158 -10.58 0.91 11.66
CA ASP A 158 -11.82 0.48 12.31
C ASP A 158 -11.99 -1.04 12.20
N ALA A 159 -12.53 -1.65 13.25
CA ALA A 159 -12.95 -3.03 13.19
C ALA A 159 -14.26 -3.10 12.40
N ILE A 160 -14.22 -3.74 11.23
CA ILE A 160 -15.37 -3.87 10.34
C ILE A 160 -15.78 -5.34 10.21
N ALA A 161 -17.07 -5.59 10.01
CA ALA A 161 -17.55 -6.95 9.72
C ALA A 161 -16.84 -7.48 8.47
N PHE A 162 -16.38 -8.73 8.50
CA PHE A 162 -15.60 -9.32 7.40
C PHE A 162 -16.27 -9.14 6.03
N ASN A 163 -17.59 -9.36 5.94
CA ASN A 163 -18.33 -9.21 4.69
C ASN A 163 -18.36 -7.74 4.20
N HIS A 164 -18.51 -6.76 5.10
CA HIS A 164 -18.39 -5.34 4.73
C HIS A 164 -16.98 -5.01 4.26
N GLY A 165 -15.94 -5.62 4.85
CA GLY A 165 -14.57 -5.47 4.37
C GLY A 165 -14.35 -6.04 2.96
N VAL A 166 -14.96 -7.19 2.65
CA VAL A 166 -14.96 -7.78 1.29
C VAL A 166 -15.65 -6.86 0.29
N GLU A 167 -16.77 -6.25 0.67
CA GLU A 167 -17.49 -5.28 -0.16
C GLU A 167 -16.66 -4.01 -0.38
N ALA A 168 -16.09 -3.43 0.69
CA ALA A 168 -15.21 -2.27 0.59
C ALA A 168 -14.00 -2.53 -0.34
N MET A 169 -13.29 -3.66 -0.17
CA MET A 169 -12.18 -4.03 -1.06
C MET A 169 -12.62 -4.28 -2.52
N SER A 170 -13.87 -4.73 -2.72
CA SER A 170 -14.47 -4.89 -4.05
C SER A 170 -14.75 -3.54 -4.70
N ASP A 171 -15.30 -2.60 -3.94
CA ASP A 171 -15.67 -1.27 -4.42
C ASP A 171 -14.44 -0.42 -4.72
N LEU A 172 -13.44 -0.47 -3.85
CA LEU A 172 -12.17 0.24 -4.00
C LEU A 172 -11.39 -0.13 -5.27
N ARG A 173 -11.67 -1.28 -5.88
CA ARG A 173 -11.06 -1.67 -7.16
C ARG A 173 -11.36 -0.68 -8.28
N HIS A 174 -12.51 0.01 -8.24
CA HIS A 174 -12.90 0.97 -9.27
C HIS A 174 -12.07 2.25 -9.22
N GLU A 175 -11.50 2.61 -8.06
CA GLU A 175 -10.65 3.81 -7.94
C GLU A 175 -9.32 3.69 -8.69
N LEU A 176 -8.92 2.46 -9.02
CA LEU A 176 -7.69 2.15 -9.73
C LEU A 176 -7.93 1.96 -11.24
N SER A 177 -9.09 2.37 -11.74
CA SER A 177 -9.57 2.03 -13.09
C SER A 177 -9.47 3.13 -14.15
N ASP A 178 -8.97 4.33 -13.85
CA ASP A 178 -8.89 5.41 -14.83
C ASP A 178 -8.07 5.02 -16.07
N TYR A 179 -7.01 4.22 -15.89
CA TYR A 179 -6.23 3.66 -17.01
C TYR A 179 -6.91 2.51 -17.79
N GLN A 180 -8.04 1.96 -17.33
CA GLN A 180 -8.74 0.84 -17.99
C GLN A 180 -9.43 1.28 -19.28
N PHE A 181 -9.86 2.54 -19.38
CA PHE A 181 -10.57 3.05 -20.57
C PHE A 181 -9.65 3.29 -21.77
N PHE A 182 -8.35 3.48 -21.57
CA PHE A 182 -7.43 3.84 -22.66
C PHE A 182 -6.80 2.63 -23.38
N MET A 183 -6.80 1.43 -22.78
CA MET A 183 -6.01 0.27 -23.25
C MET A 183 -6.74 -1.09 -23.20
N GLY A 184 -8.07 -1.12 -23.24
CA GLY A 184 -8.86 -2.34 -23.53
C GLY A 184 -8.59 -3.59 -22.66
N GLY A 185 -7.98 -3.43 -21.48
CA GLY A 185 -7.54 -4.52 -20.62
C GLY A 185 -8.46 -4.75 -19.41
N PHE A 186 -8.74 -6.01 -19.10
CA PHE A 186 -9.45 -6.40 -17.87
C PHE A 186 -8.56 -6.24 -16.63
N GLY A 187 -8.59 -5.05 -16.03
CA GLY A 187 -8.14 -4.80 -14.65
C GLY A 187 -7.01 -3.77 -14.51
N SER A 188 -7.02 -3.07 -13.38
CA SER A 188 -5.96 -2.12 -13.01
C SER A 188 -4.59 -2.82 -12.94
N THR A 189 -3.56 -2.10 -13.42
CA THR A 189 -2.14 -2.48 -13.27
C THR A 189 -1.72 -2.46 -11.80
N TYR A 190 -2.26 -1.54 -11.00
CA TYR A 190 -1.97 -1.42 -9.58
C TYR A 190 -3.02 -2.19 -8.76
N LYS A 191 -2.56 -3.07 -7.88
CA LYS A 191 -3.44 -3.69 -6.88
C LYS A 191 -2.70 -3.72 -5.56
N PRO A 192 -3.32 -3.26 -4.47
CA PRO A 192 -2.69 -3.31 -3.16
C PRO A 192 -2.60 -4.76 -2.67
N VAL A 193 -1.72 -4.97 -1.70
CA VAL A 193 -1.85 -6.08 -0.77
C VAL A 193 -2.66 -5.57 0.42
N TYR A 194 -3.66 -6.33 0.84
CA TYR A 194 -4.42 -6.02 2.04
C TYR A 194 -3.91 -6.86 3.20
N LEU A 195 -3.76 -6.27 4.38
CA LEU A 195 -3.48 -7.01 5.61
C LEU A 195 -4.78 -7.10 6.39
N LEU A 196 -5.31 -8.31 6.55
CA LEU A 196 -6.43 -8.60 7.44
C LEU A 196 -5.89 -8.84 8.85
N ILE A 197 -6.41 -8.12 9.83
CA ILE A 197 -5.89 -8.09 11.18
C ILE A 197 -6.99 -8.52 12.15
N GLU A 198 -6.67 -9.54 12.94
CA GLU A 198 -7.44 -9.93 14.12
C GLU A 198 -6.72 -9.35 15.34
N GLN A 199 -7.42 -8.52 16.12
CA GLN A 199 -6.91 -8.01 17.40
C GLN A 199 -7.20 -9.00 18.53
#